data_AF-A0A8X6RPE7-F1
#
_entry.id   AF-A0A8X6RPE7-F1
#
_cell.length_a   1.000
_cell.length_b   1.000
_cell.length_c   1.000
_cell.angle_alpha   90.00
_cell.angle_beta   90.00
_cell.angle_gamma   90.00
#
_symmetry.space_group_name_H-M   'P 1'
#
loop_
_entity.id
_entity.type
_entity.pdbx_description
1 polymer ?
#
loop_
_entity_poly.entity_id
_entity_poly.type
_entity_poly.pdbx_seq_one_letter_code
_entity_poly.pdbx_strand_id
1 'polypeptide(L)' 'MKSAVLNFEELVTLVTQIEACLNSRPLTPMSNDPQDLQPLTPGHFLIGAPMASFPEEVPSQPACLKKRWNLIQHL' A
#
# COMPACT_ATOMS: atom_id res chain seq x y z
N MET A 1 -4.27 -15.07 19.20
CA MET A 1 -3.49 -14.61 18.03
C MET A 1 -2.34 -15.57 17.81
N LYS A 2 -2.14 -16.11 16.61
CA LYS A 2 -0.90 -16.83 16.27
C LYS A 2 0.16 -15.76 15.94
N SER A 3 1.30 -15.82 16.61
CA SER A 3 2.43 -14.94 16.28
C SER A 3 3.04 -15.39 14.95
N ALA A 4 3.12 -14.48 13.98
CA ALA A 4 3.82 -14.73 12.71
C ALA A 4 5.26 -14.22 12.83
N VAL A 5 6.23 -15.05 12.45
CA VAL A 5 7.64 -14.62 12.33
C VAL A 5 7.90 -14.25 10.87
N LEU A 6 8.16 -12.96 10.65
CA LEU A 6 8.55 -12.41 9.36
C LEU A 6 10.08 -12.42 9.24
N ASN A 7 10.57 -12.70 8.04
CA ASN A 7 11.97 -12.39 7.73
C ASN A 7 12.11 -10.89 7.38
N PHE A 8 13.34 -10.45 7.16
CA PHE A 8 13.65 -9.05 6.87
C PHE A 8 12.87 -8.53 5.65
N GLU A 9 12.90 -9.25 4.52
CA GLU A 9 12.25 -8.84 3.27
C GLU A 9 10.73 -8.71 3.42
N GLU A 10 10.10 -9.61 4.18
CA GLU A 10 8.66 -9.59 4.39
C GLU A 10 8.24 -8.49 5.36
N LEU A 11 9.05 -8.21 6.38
CA LEU A 11 8.81 -7.08 7.27
C LEU A 11 8.94 -5.76 6.50
N VAL A 12 9.99 -5.61 5.69
CA VAL A 12 10.19 -4.44 4.83
C VAL A 12 9.02 -4.29 3.85
N THR A 13 8.56 -5.39 3.25
CA THR A 13 7.39 -5.39 2.36
C THR A 13 6.14 -4.92 3.10
N LEU A 14 5.86 -5.47 4.29
CA LEU A 14 4.70 -5.08 5.09
C LEU A 14 4.75 -3.59 5.47
N VAL A 15 5.89 -3.11 5.97
CA VAL A 15 6.04 -1.71 6.38
C VAL A 15 5.91 -0.76 5.17
N THR A 16 6.46 -1.14 4.02
CA THR A 16 6.31 -0.38 2.77
C THR A 16 4.84 -0.31 2.34
N GLN A 17 4.08 -1.40 2.48
CA GLN A 17 2.64 -1.41 2.21
C GLN A 17 1.88 -0.50 3.17
N ILE A 18 2.20 -0.55 4.47
CA ILE A 18 1.61 0.35 5.47
C ILE A 18 1.90 1.81 5.15
N GLU A 19 3.15 2.14 4.81
CA GLU A 19 3.56 3.48 4.40
C GLU A 19 2.77 3.96 3.18
N ALA A 20 2.64 3.12 2.15
CA ALA A 20 1.86 3.44 0.97
C ALA A 20 0.38 3.73 1.32
N CYS A 21 -0.23 2.92 2.19
CA CYS A 21 -1.60 3.17 2.67
C CYS A 21 -1.73 4.50 3.42
N LEU A 22 -0.79 4.81 4.31
CA LEU A 22 -0.79 6.05 5.07
C LEU A 22 -0.61 7.27 4.15
N ASN A 23 0.28 7.18 3.18
CA ASN A 23 0.57 8.28 2.28
C ASN A 23 -0.48 8.48 1.18
N SER A 24 -1.27 7.45 0.86
CA SER A 24 -2.42 7.55 -0.04
C SER A 24 -3.71 7.94 0.66
N ARG A 25 -3.72 8.07 2.00
CA ARG A 25 -4.92 8.41 2.76
C ARG A 25 -5.42 9.83 2.41
N PRO A 26 -6.69 10.00 2.01
CA PRO A 26 -7.29 11.33 1.78
C PRO A 26 -7.22 12.22 3.03
N LEU A 27 -6.81 13.48 2.86
CA LEU A 27 -6.85 14.52 3.89
C LEU A 27 -8.03 15.46 3.69
N THR A 28 -8.19 15.99 2.47
CA THR A 28 -9.20 16.99 2.10
C THR A 28 -9.41 16.95 0.58
N PRO A 29 -10.54 17.41 0.03
CA PRO A 29 -10.68 17.68 -1.39
C PRO A 29 -9.56 18.61 -1.88
N MET A 30 -9.06 18.37 -3.10
CA MET A 30 -8.03 19.20 -3.71
C MET A 30 -8.56 20.53 -4.25
N SER A 31 -9.84 20.57 -4.62
CA SER A 31 -10.52 21.77 -5.10
C SER A 31 -11.92 21.91 -4.50
N ASN A 32 -12.55 23.06 -4.76
CA ASN A 32 -13.94 23.33 -4.40
C ASN A 32 -14.94 22.89 -5.48
N ASP A 33 -14.45 22.34 -6.61
CA ASP A 33 -15.33 21.84 -7.66
C ASP A 33 -15.97 20.51 -7.19
N PRO A 34 -17.30 20.43 -7.06
CA PRO A 34 -17.96 19.20 -6.64
C PRO A 34 -17.78 18.05 -7.64
N GLN A 35 -17.35 18.32 -8.87
CA GLN A 35 -17.06 17.32 -9.88
C GLN A 35 -15.62 16.78 -9.81
N ASP A 36 -14.73 17.45 -9.06
CA ASP A 36 -13.36 17.00 -8.84
C ASP A 36 -13.30 16.02 -7.65
N LEU A 37 -13.07 14.75 -7.98
CA LEU A 37 -13.01 13.68 -6.99
C LEU A 37 -11.58 13.42 -6.47
N GLN A 38 -10.60 14.23 -6.85
CA GLN A 38 -9.21 14.04 -6.40
C GLN A 38 -9.03 14.53 -4.96
N PRO A 39 -8.57 13.65 -4.04
CA PRO A 39 -8.20 14.08 -2.71
C PRO A 39 -6.76 14.60 -2.69
N LEU A 40 -6.51 15.61 -1.86
CA LEU A 40 -5.19 15.88 -1.34
C LEU A 40 -4.81 14.77 -0.36
N THR A 41 -3.63 14.18 -0.54
CA THR A 41 -3.08 13.10 0.30
C THR A 41 -1.69 13.49 0.80
N PRO A 42 -1.14 12.85 1.85
CA PRO A 42 0.24 13.10 2.26
C PRO A 42 1.25 12.86 1.13
N GLY A 43 0.99 11.89 0.25
CA GLY A 43 1.83 11.59 -0.91
C GLY A 43 2.04 12.79 -1.84
N HIS A 44 1.06 13.68 -1.97
CA HIS A 44 1.21 14.90 -2.77
C HIS A 44 2.31 15.81 -2.24
N PHE A 45 2.53 15.86 -0.94
CA PHE A 45 3.62 16.64 -0.35
C PHE A 45 4.98 15.95 -0.51
N LEU A 46 5.00 14.62 -0.61
CA LEU A 46 6.23 13.84 -0.73
C LEU A 46 6.76 13.82 -2.17
N ILE A 47 5.89 13.62 -3.15
CA ILE A 47 6.28 13.40 -4.55
C ILE A 47 5.57 14.31 -5.56
N GLY A 48 4.69 15.20 -5.10
CA GLY A 48 3.95 16.12 -5.98
C GLY A 48 2.74 15.51 -6.70
N ALA A 49 2.39 14.26 -6.41
CA ALA A 49 1.32 13.52 -7.07
C ALA A 49 0.68 12.48 -6.11
N PRO A 50 -0.52 11.95 -6.43
CA PRO A 50 -1.07 10.81 -5.70
C PRO A 50 -0.13 9.60 -5.82
N MET A 51 0.07 8.88 -4.72
CA MET A 51 0.80 7.61 -4.76
C MET A 51 -0.08 6.56 -5.45
N ALA A 52 0.33 6.09 -6.63
CA ALA A 52 -0.37 5.04 -7.35
C ALA A 52 -0.40 3.75 -6.53
N SER A 53 -1.56 3.07 -6.48
CA SER A 53 -1.66 1.75 -5.88
C SER A 53 -0.87 0.72 -6.68
N PHE A 54 -0.31 -0.27 -5.97
CA PHE A 54 0.48 -1.36 -6.54
C PHE A 54 -0.20 -2.01 -7.75
N PRO A 55 0.57 -2.39 -8.79
CA PRO A 55 0.02 -3.11 -9.93
C PRO A 55 -0.53 -4.47 -9.51
N GLU A 56 -1.61 -4.84 -10.20
CA GLU A 56 -2.38 -6.07 -10.08
C GLU A 56 -1.51 -7.33 -10.30
N GLU A 57 -1.92 -8.43 -9.65
CA GLU A 57 -1.28 -9.74 -9.48
C GLU A 57 0.01 -10.05 -10.29
N VAL A 58 1.09 -10.36 -9.55
CA VAL A 58 2.33 -10.92 -10.12
C VAL A 58 2.06 -12.34 -10.65
N PRO A 59 2.30 -12.64 -11.95
CA PRO A 59 2.03 -13.97 -12.49
C PRO A 59 2.94 -15.06 -11.89
N SER A 60 2.38 -16.27 -11.76
CA SER A 60 3.05 -17.56 -11.52
C SER A 60 4.21 -17.55 -10.52
N GLN A 61 3.92 -17.25 -9.24
CA GLN A 61 4.91 -17.47 -8.18
C GLN A 61 4.95 -18.93 -7.70
N PRO A 62 6.13 -19.43 -7.27
CA PRO A 62 6.23 -20.67 -6.50
C PRO A 62 5.23 -20.72 -5.34
N ALA A 63 4.65 -21.90 -5.09
CA ALA A 63 3.64 -22.07 -4.04
C ALA A 63 4.12 -21.63 -2.64
N CYS A 64 5.42 -21.72 -2.34
CA CYS A 64 6.02 -21.22 -1.10
C CYS A 64 5.95 -19.69 -0.99
N LEU A 65 6.27 -18.96 -2.07
CA LEU A 65 6.20 -17.50 -2.11
C LEU A 65 4.76 -17.03 -2.04
N LYS A 66 3.83 -17.68 -2.75
CA LYS A 66 2.39 -17.37 -2.64
C LYS A 66 1.87 -17.53 -1.21
N LYS A 67 2.31 -18.56 -0.48
CA LYS A 67 1.96 -18.74 0.95
C LYS A 67 2.49 -17.60 1.83
N ARG A 68 3.75 -17.18 1.63
CA ARG A 68 4.36 -16.09 2.41
C ARG A 68 3.77 -14.73 2.04
N TRP A 69 3.49 -14.47 0.77
CA TRP A 69 2.75 -13.29 0.32
C TRP A 69 1.37 -13.23 0.99
N ASN A 70 0.59 -14.31 0.93
CA ASN A 70 -0.71 -14.38 1.57
C ASN A 70 -0.63 -14.17 3.09
N LEU A 71 0.44 -14.65 3.74
CA LEU A 71 0.66 -14.36 5.17
C LEU A 71 0.77 -12.85 5.42
N ILE A 72 1.59 -12.13 4.64
CA ILE A 72 1.75 -10.67 4.77
C ILE A 72 0.41 -9.95 4.57
N GLN A 73 -0.38 -10.36 3.56
CA GLN A 73 -1.66 -9.71 3.25
C GLN A 73 -2.74 -9.92 4.33
N HIS A 74 -2.53 -10.83 5.29
CA HIS A 74 -3.45 -11.10 6.41
C HIS A 74 -2.91 -10.62 7.76
N LEU A 75 -1.82 -9.84 7.78
CA LEU A 75 -1.30 -9.14 8.95
C LEU A 75 -1.86 -7.71 9.00
#